data_AF-A0A952LPW3-F1
#
_entry.id   AF-A0A952LPW3-F1
#
_cell.length_a   1.000
_cell.length_b   1.000
_cell.length_c   1.000
_cell.angle_alpha   90.00
_cell.angle_beta   90.00
_cell.angle_gamma   90.00
#
_symmetry.space_group_name_H-M   'P 1'
#
loop_
_entity.id
_entity.type
_entity.pdbx_description
1 polymer ?
#
loop_
_entity_poly.entity_id
_entity_poly.type
_entity_poly.pdbx_seq_one_letter_code
_entity_poly.pdbx_strand_id
1 'polypeptide(L)'
;MKKHHFPLLEVIKEKISISLKEENLLISSFSPLNKNKNDLLISVGGKSQALYFIVEGYIRCFHYDNKGNEITTNLLTGNSFVTSFESFQKNTIS
;
A
#
# COMPACT_ATOMS: atom_id res chain seq x y z
N MET A 1 -15.73 9.01 -12.81
CA MET A 1 -14.73 8.22 -12.06
C MET A 1 -14.00 9.12 -11.08
N LYS A 2 -13.80 8.68 -9.83
CA LYS A 2 -13.01 9.44 -8.85
C LYS A 2 -11.53 9.41 -9.30
N LYS A 3 -10.91 10.58 -9.55
CA LYS A 3 -9.56 10.74 -10.14
C LYS A 3 -8.46 9.86 -9.51
N HIS A 4 -8.60 9.49 -8.24
CA HIS A 4 -7.59 8.74 -7.47
C HIS A 4 -7.36 7.28 -7.91
N HIS A 5 -8.27 6.65 -8.65
CA HIS A 5 -8.12 5.23 -9.06
C HIS A 5 -7.45 5.06 -10.43
N PHE A 6 -7.28 6.14 -11.18
CA PHE A 6 -6.79 6.09 -12.55
C PHE A 6 -5.40 5.42 -12.66
N PRO A 7 -4.42 5.73 -11.78
CA PRO A 7 -3.10 5.12 -11.87
C PRO A 7 -3.09 3.61 -11.60
N LEU A 8 -3.94 3.13 -10.67
CA LEU A 8 -4.10 1.70 -10.41
C LEU A 8 -4.64 0.96 -11.64
N LEU A 9 -5.66 1.54 -12.28
CA LEU A 9 -6.29 0.94 -13.46
C LEU A 9 -5.36 0.90 -14.66
N GLU A 10 -4.58 1.96 -14.89
CA GLU A 10 -3.58 1.98 -15.96
C GLU A 10 -2.55 0.87 -15.77
N VAL A 11 -1.95 0.76 -14.58
CA VAL A 11 -0.96 -0.29 -14.28
C VAL A 11 -1.52 -1.69 -14.51
N ILE A 12 -2.79 -1.94 -14.13
CA ILE A 12 -3.40 -3.26 -14.32
C ILE A 12 -3.70 -3.52 -15.79
N LYS A 13 -4.27 -2.54 -16.51
CA LYS A 13 -4.62 -2.64 -17.93
C LYS A 13 -3.40 -2.81 -18.84
N GLU A 14 -2.24 -2.30 -18.43
CA GLU A 14 -0.96 -2.56 -19.11
C GLU A 14 -0.50 -4.02 -19.02
N LYS A 15 -0.94 -4.77 -18.00
CA LYS A 15 -0.51 -6.14 -17.76
C LYS A 15 -1.52 -7.17 -18.23
N ILE A 16 -2.81 -6.86 -18.10
CA ILE A 16 -3.91 -7.78 -18.40
C ILE A 16 -5.10 -7.05 -18.98
N SER A 17 -5.84 -7.72 -19.86
CA SER A 17 -7.14 -7.25 -20.32
C SER A 17 -8.18 -7.48 -19.22
N ILE A 18 -8.96 -6.46 -18.88
CA ILE A 18 -10.06 -6.54 -17.91
C ILE A 18 -11.35 -6.00 -18.52
N SER A 19 -12.47 -6.64 -18.19
CA SER A 19 -13.81 -6.20 -18.56
C SER A 19 -14.27 -5.03 -17.68
N LEU A 20 -15.32 -4.33 -18.12
CA LEU A 20 -15.92 -3.24 -17.33
C LEU A 20 -16.44 -3.72 -15.97
N LYS A 21 -16.91 -4.97 -15.88
CA LYS A 21 -17.37 -5.56 -14.62
C LYS A 21 -16.21 -5.75 -13.63
N GLU A 22 -15.07 -6.24 -14.10
CA GLU A 22 -13.86 -6.44 -13.29
C GLU A 22 -13.25 -5.09 -12.86
N GLU A 23 -13.25 -4.11 -13.76
CA GLU A 23 -12.84 -2.74 -13.44
C GLU A 23 -13.69 -2.14 -12.31
N ASN A 24 -15.01 -2.27 -12.39
CA ASN A 24 -15.91 -1.79 -11.32
C ASN A 24 -15.68 -2.53 -10.00
N LEU A 25 -15.49 -3.85 -10.04
CA LEU A 25 -15.19 -4.66 -8.85
C LEU A 25 -13.88 -4.21 -8.20
N LEU A 26 -12.84 -4.04 -9.01
CA LEU A 26 -11.54 -3.57 -8.56
C LEU A 26 -11.65 -2.20 -7.89
N ILE A 27 -12.25 -1.21 -8.56
CA ILE A 27 -12.43 0.14 -7.99
C ILE A 27 -13.19 0.08 -6.66
N SER A 28 -14.25 -0.74 -6.57
CA SER A 28 -15.04 -0.87 -5.35
C SER A 28 -14.29 -1.53 -4.17
N SER A 29 -13.20 -2.24 -4.46
CA SER A 29 -12.37 -2.93 -3.47
C SER A 29 -11.31 -2.02 -2.84
N PHE A 30 -11.11 -0.81 -3.39
CA PHE A 30 -10.14 0.16 -2.89
C PHE A 30 -10.85 1.37 -2.29
N SER A 31 -10.25 1.92 -1.23
CA SER A 31 -10.68 3.18 -0.61
C SER A 31 -9.53 4.19 -0.65
N PRO A 32 -9.77 5.44 -1.08
CA PRO A 32 -8.74 6.46 -1.11
C PRO A 32 -8.28 6.79 0.32
N LEU A 33 -6.98 6.95 0.50
CA LEU A 33 -6.36 7.29 1.78
C LEU A 33 -5.35 8.41 1.57
N ASN A 34 -5.53 9.51 2.28
CA ASN A 34 -4.56 10.61 2.32
C ASN A 34 -3.89 10.63 3.69
N LYS A 35 -2.57 10.80 3.69
CA LYS A 35 -1.74 10.86 4.90
C LYS A 35 -0.74 11.98 4.80
N ASN A 36 -0.43 12.59 5.94
CA ASN A 36 0.61 13.59 6.03
C ASN A 36 1.98 12.91 6.14
N LYS A 37 3.03 13.69 5.87
CA LYS A 37 4.41 13.24 6.12
C LYS A 37 4.55 12.80 7.58
N ASN A 38 5.17 11.63 7.78
CA ASN A 38 5.39 10.97 9.07
C ASN A 38 4.14 10.35 9.73
N ASP A 39 2.97 10.37 9.08
CA ASP A 39 1.84 9.56 9.57
C ASP A 39 2.15 8.07 9.42
N LEU A 40 1.83 7.30 10.45
CA LEU A 40 1.91 5.84 10.38
C LEU A 40 0.71 5.27 9.60
N LEU A 41 1.01 4.43 8.61
CA LEU A 41 0.01 3.57 7.97
C LEU A 41 -0.31 2.33 8.80
N ILE A 42 0.71 1.80 9.47
CA ILE A 42 0.65 0.66 10.38
C ILE A 42 1.50 1.03 11.59
N SER A 43 0.93 0.94 12.78
CA SER A 43 1.68 1.11 14.03
C SER A 43 2.46 -0.16 14.36
N VAL A 44 3.61 -0.01 15.03
CA VAL A 44 4.32 -1.15 15.65
C VAL A 44 3.35 -1.90 16.55
N GLY A 45 3.32 -3.23 16.48
CA GLY A 45 2.32 -4.01 17.21
C GLY A 45 1.00 -4.21 16.44
N GLY A 46 0.80 -3.47 15.34
CA GLY A 46 -0.37 -3.55 14.49
C GLY A 46 -0.29 -4.70 13.48
N LYS A 47 -1.45 -5.21 13.05
CA LYS A 47 -1.52 -6.17 11.95
C LYS A 47 -1.65 -5.43 10.63
N SER A 48 -0.84 -5.80 9.64
CA SER A 48 -1.01 -5.32 8.27
C SER A 48 -2.22 -5.99 7.64
N GLN A 49 -3.37 -5.32 7.64
CA GLN A 49 -4.62 -5.86 7.06
C GLN A 49 -4.93 -5.29 5.67
N ALA A 50 -4.08 -4.41 5.16
CA ALA A 50 -4.30 -3.74 3.89
C ALA A 50 -3.08 -3.85 2.98
N LEU A 51 -3.38 -3.97 1.68
CA LEU A 51 -2.44 -3.75 0.60
C LEU A 51 -2.68 -2.35 0.06
N TYR A 52 -1.68 -1.49 0.11
CA TYR A 52 -1.79 -0.11 -0.35
C TYR A 52 -1.23 0.02 -1.77
N PHE A 53 -1.80 0.91 -2.57
CA PHE A 53 -1.25 1.31 -3.85
C PHE A 53 -0.87 2.79 -3.80
N ILE A 54 0.38 3.12 -4.08
CA ILE A 54 0.90 4.48 -3.96
C ILE A 54 0.51 5.26 -5.22
N VAL A 55 -0.47 6.16 -5.08
CA VAL A 55 -0.87 7.08 -6.15
C VAL A 55 0.11 8.26 -6.26
N GLU A 56 0.53 8.79 -5.12
CA GLU A 56 1.44 9.93 -5.02
C GLU A 56 2.19 9.88 -3.68
N GLY A 57 3.42 10.39 -3.65
CA GLY A 57 4.25 10.47 -2.45
C GLY A 57 5.18 9.28 -2.23
N TYR A 58 5.68 9.14 -1.00
CA TYR A 58 6.67 8.15 -0.60
C TYR A 58 6.22 7.41 0.65
N ILE A 59 6.42 6.09 0.67
CA ILE A 59 6.19 5.23 1.81
C ILE A 59 7.52 4.63 2.25
N ARG A 60 7.78 4.63 3.56
CA ARG A 60 8.98 4.05 4.17
C ARG A 60 8.58 2.87 5.04
N CYS A 61 9.16 1.70 4.77
CA CYS A 61 9.07 0.55 5.69
C CYS A 61 10.31 0.55 6.58
N PHE A 62 10.12 0.37 7.88
CA PHE A 62 11.18 0.36 8.86
C PHE A 62 10.81 -0.52 10.06
N HIS A 63 11.81 -0.95 10.82
CA HIS A 63 11.65 -1.65 12.10
C HIS A 63 12.65 -1.08 13.12
N TYR A 64 12.51 -1.45 14.38
CA TYR A 64 13.44 -1.07 15.44
C TYR A 64 14.43 -2.20 15.70
N ASP A 65 15.72 -1.88 15.83
CA ASP A 65 16.73 -2.84 16.30
C ASP A 65 16.67 -3.02 17.84
N ASN A 66 17.51 -3.93 18.38
CA ASN A 66 17.57 -4.20 19.82
C ASN A 66 18.03 -3.01 20.68
N LYS A 67 18.52 -1.92 20.06
CA LYS A 67 18.94 -0.69 20.72
C LYS A 67 17.89 0.42 20.56
N GLY A 68 16.78 0.16 19.89
CA GLY A 68 15.72 1.13 19.62
C GLY A 68 15.99 2.07 18.45
N ASN A 69 16.95 1.76 17.57
CA ASN A 69 17.19 2.56 16.37
C ASN A 69 16.23 2.16 15.25
N GLU A 70 15.73 3.14 14.49
CA GLU A 70 14.96 2.87 13.28
C GLU A 70 15.89 2.38 12.15
N ILE A 71 15.62 1.17 11.67
CA ILE A 71 16.26 0.57 10.50
C ILE A 71 15.28 0.60 9.34
N THR A 72 15.55 1.45 8.35
CA THR A 72 14.75 1.52 7.11
C THR A 72 15.10 0.33 6.22
N THR A 73 14.09 -0.43 5.81
CA THR A 73 14.26 -1.59 4.93
C THR A 73 13.87 -1.27 3.49
N ASN A 74 12.88 -0.40 3.29
CA ASN A 74 12.38 -0.03 1.98
C ASN A 74 11.93 1.43 1.95
N LEU A 75 12.16 2.07 0.80
CA LEU A 75 11.56 3.34 0.43
C LEU A 75 10.86 3.14 -0.91
N LEU A 76 9.55 3.33 -0.94
CA LEU A 76 8.67 3.01 -2.06
C LEU A 76 7.95 4.28 -2.51
N THR A 77 7.73 4.41 -3.80
CA THR A 77 7.01 5.54 -4.41
C THR A 77 6.39 5.08 -5.73
N GLY A 78 5.46 5.87 -6.26
CA GLY A 78 4.96 5.80 -7.63
C GLY A 78 4.31 4.48 -8.04
N ASN A 79 3.01 4.51 -8.32
CA ASN A 79 2.22 3.47 -8.99
C ASN A 79 2.56 2.01 -8.58
N SER A 80 2.87 1.80 -7.30
CA SER A 80 3.40 0.54 -6.78
C SER A 80 2.64 0.10 -5.53
N PHE A 81 2.61 -1.20 -5.30
CA PHE A 81 2.00 -1.77 -4.11
C PHE A 81 2.96 -1.80 -2.93
N VAL A 82 2.44 -1.55 -1.73
CA VAL A 82 3.18 -1.62 -0.47
C VAL A 82 2.34 -2.22 0.64
N THR A 83 2.96 -3.07 1.44
CA THR A 83 2.42 -3.62 2.70
C THR A 83 3.57 -4.17 3.54
N SER A 84 3.33 -4.49 4.82
CA SER A 84 4.22 -5.36 5.58
C SER A 84 3.92 -6.80 5.19
N PHE A 85 4.67 -7.34 4.21
CA PHE A 85 4.36 -8.64 3.58
C PHE A 85 4.30 -9.79 4.58
N GLU A 86 5.24 -9.86 5.52
CA GLU A 86 5.26 -10.93 6.52
C GLU A 86 4.02 -10.86 7.42
N SER A 87 3.72 -9.68 7.95
CA SER A 87 2.52 -9.44 8.77
C SER A 87 1.23 -9.73 7.98
N PHE A 88 1.16 -9.27 6.73
CA PHE A 88 -0.02 -9.44 5.86
C PHE A 88 -0.28 -10.90 5.51
N GLN A 89 0.76 -11.66 5.16
CA GLN A 89 0.62 -13.07 4.77
C GLN A 89 0.38 -13.99 5.97
N LYS A 90 1.12 -13.78 7.07
CA LYS A 90 1.04 -14.66 8.26
C LYS A 90 -0.03 -14.23 9.26
N ASN A 91 -0.69 -13.09 9.04
CA ASN A 91 -1.60 -12.46 9.99
C ASN A 91 -0.94 -12.24 11.38
N THR A 92 0.36 -11.98 11.37
CA THR A 92 1.18 -11.71 12.55
C THR A 92 1.35 -10.23 12.77
N ILE A 93 1.79 -9.87 13.96
CA ILE A 93 2.09 -8.48 14.33
C ILE A 93 3.30 -7.98 13.52
N SER A 94 3.23 -6.72 13.08
CA SER A 94 4.32 -6.01 12.40
C SER A 94 5.17 -5.16 13.34
#